data_AF-A0A015X9R1-F1
#
_entry.id   AF-A0A015X9R1-F1
#
_cell.length_a   1.000
_cell.length_b   1.000
_cell.length_c   1.000
_cell.angle_alpha   90.00
_cell.angle_beta   90.00
_cell.angle_gamma   90.00
#
_symmetry.space_group_name_H-M   'P 1'
#
loop_
_entity.id
_entity.type
_entity.pdbx_description
1 polymer ?
#
loop_
_entity_poly.entity_id
_entity_poly.type
_entity_poly.pdbx_seq_one_letter_code
_entity_poly.pdbx_strand_id
1 'polypeptide(L)'
;MFFDESKYAPDNKVNRAMPVLRGDAIRYGCSHYFLGVTITTDMPDVLEGEYDWYFRYVCLVDPQRILRIAQAAAELNSLRIRLVKAGRTRTDCGALKKKIAWYEAGLLKMRKGQTYFINASSFTNIDILTPEYVRRLLDGALELHDFLKSVVGMRPGLRRDTRFYIAFGERHKYTDGTRYGEPAESCLDLRFLRRGEPIDGGVDFGNQLSLIVGQQDGPLYRLHKNFYELPPGWFRQLADQFLAFFLNHEEKELNLYYDRAGNNFEKQKEDYARKLKQAIEIDGDGNRTGWIVNLMSRKQSNIRQDEEYDFMQELMTGDNDALPTLLIDAVNCRETISSIEKAPAGIRYKGQQKIIYKVKKSEKLEPKKLPMLSTNFSDAFKYLMMRGAWRRAIRGKSGRSRSGPYMPGLDDLTGG
;
A
#
# COMPACT_ATOMS: atom_id res chain seq x y z
N MET A 1 -2.02 12.94 -28.28
CA MET A 1 -1.97 13.82 -27.08
C MET A 1 -0.77 13.41 -26.24
N PHE A 2 -0.09 14.36 -25.63
CA PHE A 2 1.09 14.12 -24.79
C PHE A 2 0.83 14.71 -23.40
N PHE A 3 1.02 13.90 -22.36
CA PHE A 3 1.04 14.33 -20.97
C PHE A 3 2.45 14.11 -20.42
N ASP A 4 3.05 15.19 -19.96
CA ASP A 4 4.32 15.16 -19.24
C ASP A 4 4.07 15.41 -17.76
N GLU A 5 4.96 14.90 -16.90
CA GLU A 5 4.85 15.02 -15.44
C GLU A 5 3.43 14.68 -14.93
N SER A 6 2.89 13.58 -15.46
CA SER A 6 1.47 13.22 -15.32
C SER A 6 1.03 12.97 -13.88
N LYS A 7 1.97 12.70 -12.97
CA LYS A 7 1.70 12.55 -11.54
C LYS A 7 1.22 13.84 -10.86
N TYR A 8 1.37 15.01 -11.47
CA TYR A 8 0.82 16.27 -10.94
C TYR A 8 -0.56 16.62 -11.53
N ALA A 9 -1.06 15.83 -12.49
CA ALA A 9 -2.32 16.07 -13.15
C ALA A 9 -3.45 15.20 -12.54
N PRO A 10 -4.48 15.79 -11.92
CA PRO A 10 -5.60 15.03 -11.37
C PRO A 10 -6.45 14.40 -12.48
N ASP A 11 -7.00 13.21 -12.21
CA ASP A 11 -7.76 12.41 -13.21
C ASP A 11 -8.95 13.17 -13.80
N ASN A 12 -9.66 13.97 -13.00
CA ASN A 12 -10.79 14.77 -13.47
C ASN A 12 -10.37 15.81 -14.53
N LYS A 13 -9.19 16.42 -14.40
CA LYS A 13 -8.63 17.39 -15.35
C LYS A 13 -8.22 16.68 -16.63
N VAL A 14 -7.59 15.50 -16.50
CA VAL A 14 -7.17 14.66 -17.62
C VAL A 14 -8.38 14.18 -18.43
N ASN A 15 -9.41 13.66 -17.77
CA ASN A 15 -10.62 13.15 -18.44
C ASN A 15 -11.37 14.26 -19.20
N ARG A 16 -11.39 15.50 -18.67
CA ARG A 16 -11.95 16.66 -19.39
C ARG A 16 -11.16 17.03 -20.65
N ALA A 17 -9.88 16.72 -20.70
CA ALA A 17 -9.03 16.99 -21.87
C ALA A 17 -9.16 15.91 -22.96
N MET A 18 -9.57 14.68 -22.60
CA MET A 18 -9.66 13.54 -23.52
C MET A 18 -10.45 13.79 -24.82
N PRO A 19 -11.55 14.59 -24.86
CA PRO A 19 -12.24 14.91 -26.11
C PRO A 19 -11.39 15.63 -27.17
N VAL A 20 -10.22 16.18 -26.80
CA VAL A 20 -9.25 16.73 -27.77
C VAL A 20 -8.58 15.63 -28.60
N LEU A 21 -8.69 14.36 -28.22
CA LEU A 21 -8.38 13.21 -29.07
C LEU A 21 -9.41 13.10 -30.19
N ARG A 22 -9.33 14.04 -31.13
CA ARG A 22 -10.11 14.13 -32.35
C ARG A 22 -9.17 14.56 -33.46
N GLY A 23 -9.30 13.96 -34.64
CA GLY A 23 -8.46 14.27 -35.78
C GLY A 23 -9.06 13.74 -37.07
N ASP A 24 -8.63 14.32 -38.18
CA ASP A 24 -9.03 13.88 -39.51
C ASP A 24 -8.53 12.45 -39.77
N ALA A 25 -9.47 11.51 -39.76
CA ALA A 25 -9.19 10.10 -39.99
C ALA A 25 -8.72 9.82 -41.41
N ILE A 26 -9.11 10.63 -42.40
CA ILE A 26 -8.70 10.48 -43.80
C ILE A 26 -7.20 10.78 -43.92
N ARG A 27 -6.76 11.88 -43.30
CA ARG A 27 -5.36 12.31 -43.38
C ARG A 27 -4.42 11.56 -42.44
N TYR A 28 -4.88 11.23 -41.23
CA TYR A 28 -4.00 10.73 -40.16
C TYR A 28 -4.31 9.30 -39.69
N GLY A 29 -5.40 8.67 -40.15
CA GLY A 29 -5.85 7.37 -39.66
C GLY A 29 -4.90 6.20 -39.91
N CYS A 30 -3.90 6.38 -40.79
CA CYS A 30 -2.83 5.42 -40.99
C CYS A 30 -1.78 5.44 -39.86
N SER A 31 -1.63 6.56 -39.15
CA SER A 31 -0.66 6.66 -38.05
C SER A 31 -1.10 5.82 -36.84
N HIS A 32 -0.17 5.05 -36.26
CA HIS A 32 -0.43 4.35 -34.99
C HIS A 32 -0.53 5.30 -33.79
N TYR A 33 -0.18 6.58 -33.96
CA TYR A 33 -0.40 7.64 -32.98
C TYR A 33 -1.77 8.32 -33.12
N PHE A 34 -2.55 7.99 -34.15
CA PHE A 34 -3.89 8.56 -34.31
C PHE A 34 -4.78 8.16 -33.13
N LEU A 35 -5.38 9.17 -32.47
CA LEU A 35 -6.13 9.03 -31.21
C LEU A 35 -5.28 8.47 -30.04
N GLY A 36 -3.96 8.41 -30.20
CA GLY A 36 -3.04 7.93 -29.18
C GLY A 36 -2.76 8.96 -28.10
N VAL A 37 -2.48 8.44 -26.90
CA VAL A 37 -1.99 9.22 -25.75
C VAL A 37 -0.59 8.73 -25.41
N THR A 38 0.33 9.66 -25.20
CA THR A 38 1.67 9.39 -24.67
C THR A 38 1.77 10.05 -23.31
N ILE A 39 2.24 9.28 -22.32
CA ILE A 39 2.27 9.67 -20.91
C ILE A 39 3.70 9.47 -20.43
N THR A 40 4.30 10.53 -19.90
CA THR A 40 5.62 10.51 -19.27
C THR A 40 5.50 11.09 -17.86
N THR A 41 6.21 10.46 -16.92
CA THR A 41 6.28 10.81 -15.50
C THR A 41 7.27 9.84 -14.85
N ASP A 42 7.91 10.25 -13.76
CA ASP A 42 8.54 9.33 -12.81
C ASP A 42 7.48 8.66 -11.91
N MET A 43 7.93 7.80 -10.98
CA MET A 43 7.03 7.03 -10.12
C MET A 43 6.22 7.96 -9.18
N PRO A 44 4.88 7.83 -9.11
CA PRO A 44 4.06 8.70 -8.28
C PRO A 44 4.06 8.24 -6.81
N ASP A 45 3.92 9.20 -5.89
CA ASP A 45 3.56 9.00 -4.50
C ASP A 45 2.16 9.57 -4.19
N VAL A 46 1.19 8.68 -4.12
CA VAL A 46 -0.20 9.02 -3.79
C VAL A 46 -0.33 9.56 -2.36
N LEU A 47 0.57 9.18 -1.44
CA LEU A 47 0.58 9.69 -0.06
C LEU A 47 1.03 11.15 0.01
N GLU A 48 1.85 11.59 -0.94
CA GLU A 48 2.27 12.98 -1.09
C GLU A 48 1.29 13.82 -1.92
N GLY A 49 0.18 13.22 -2.37
CA GLY A 49 -0.85 13.89 -3.15
C GLY A 49 -0.61 13.89 -4.65
N GLU A 50 0.31 13.06 -5.13
CA GLU A 50 0.50 12.81 -6.56
C GLU A 50 -0.52 11.79 -7.10
N TYR A 51 -0.65 11.72 -8.42
CA TYR A 51 -1.66 10.95 -9.12
C TYR A 51 -1.05 9.79 -9.91
N ASP A 52 -1.77 8.68 -9.95
CA ASP A 52 -1.31 7.39 -10.51
C ASP A 52 -2.32 6.83 -11.54
N TRP A 53 -3.24 7.68 -12.02
CA TRP A 53 -4.38 7.30 -12.88
C TRP A 53 -3.95 6.52 -14.13
N TYR A 54 -2.74 6.77 -14.63
CA TYR A 54 -2.19 6.12 -15.81
C TYR A 54 -1.91 4.63 -15.60
N PHE A 55 -1.78 4.14 -14.36
CA PHE A 55 -1.66 2.69 -14.12
C PHE A 55 -2.90 1.91 -14.56
N ARG A 56 -4.06 2.56 -14.74
CA ARG A 56 -5.26 1.92 -15.30
C ARG A 56 -5.06 1.37 -16.72
N TYR A 57 -4.09 1.90 -17.47
CA TYR A 57 -3.79 1.41 -18.82
C TYR A 57 -2.86 0.21 -18.84
N VAL A 58 -2.17 -0.09 -17.72
CA VAL A 58 -1.22 -1.22 -17.65
C VAL A 58 -1.92 -2.55 -17.88
N CYS A 59 -3.16 -2.71 -17.41
CA CYS A 59 -3.95 -3.92 -17.64
C CYS A 59 -4.39 -4.11 -19.10
N LEU A 60 -4.25 -3.09 -19.95
CA LEU A 60 -4.57 -3.16 -21.39
C LEU A 60 -3.37 -3.62 -22.23
N VAL A 61 -2.19 -3.77 -21.63
CA VAL A 61 -0.99 -4.24 -22.33
C VAL A 61 -1.15 -5.72 -22.66
N ASP A 62 -0.99 -6.07 -23.94
CA ASP A 62 -0.80 -7.45 -24.40
C ASP A 62 0.72 -7.74 -24.48
N PRO A 63 1.31 -8.48 -23.53
CA PRO A 63 2.76 -8.70 -23.49
C PRO A 63 3.27 -9.44 -24.73
N GLN A 64 2.50 -10.38 -25.26
CA GLN A 64 2.90 -11.18 -26.43
C GLN A 64 2.91 -10.33 -27.69
N ARG A 65 1.91 -9.44 -27.83
CA ARG A 65 1.84 -8.51 -28.95
C ARG A 65 2.98 -7.48 -28.90
N ILE A 66 3.25 -6.91 -27.72
CA ILE A 66 4.36 -5.97 -27.53
C ILE A 66 5.71 -6.63 -27.81
N LEU A 67 5.94 -7.86 -27.35
CA LEU A 67 7.16 -8.60 -27.63
C LEU A 67 7.39 -8.79 -29.13
N ARG A 68 6.35 -9.19 -29.88
CA ARG A 68 6.43 -9.33 -31.35
C ARG A 68 6.71 -8.01 -32.05
N ILE A 69 6.14 -6.90 -31.57
CA ILE A 69 6.43 -5.56 -32.09
C ILE A 69 7.90 -5.20 -31.85
N ALA A 70 8.43 -5.46 -30.66
CA ALA A 70 9.83 -5.20 -30.32
C ALA A 70 10.79 -6.03 -31.18
N GLN A 71 10.51 -7.32 -31.36
CA GLN A 71 11.29 -8.22 -32.24
C GLN A 71 11.28 -7.73 -33.69
N ALA A 72 10.11 -7.40 -34.24
CA ALA A 72 10.02 -6.87 -35.61
C ALA A 72 10.73 -5.51 -35.76
N ALA A 73 10.70 -4.66 -34.72
CA ALA A 73 11.43 -3.39 -34.71
C ALA A 73 12.95 -3.60 -34.65
N ALA A 74 13.43 -4.60 -33.90
CA ALA A 74 14.85 -4.96 -33.84
C ALA A 74 15.36 -5.47 -35.20
N GLU A 75 14.58 -6.30 -35.89
CA GLU A 75 14.88 -6.75 -37.26
C GLU A 75 14.93 -5.56 -38.23
N LEU A 76 13.94 -4.67 -38.19
CA LEU A 76 13.93 -3.45 -39.00
C LEU A 76 15.18 -2.60 -38.73
N ASN A 77 15.57 -2.43 -37.47
CA ASN A 77 16.77 -1.68 -37.11
C ASN A 77 18.04 -2.32 -37.69
N SER A 78 18.15 -3.64 -37.62
CA SER A 78 19.26 -4.41 -38.21
C SER A 78 19.33 -4.23 -39.73
N LEU A 79 18.19 -4.25 -40.42
CA LEU A 79 18.11 -3.98 -41.86
C LEU A 79 18.53 -2.54 -42.20
N ARG A 80 18.15 -1.55 -41.39
CA ARG A 80 18.57 -0.15 -41.56
C ARG A 80 20.08 0.00 -41.38
N ILE A 81 20.67 -0.61 -40.36
CA ILE A 81 22.13 -0.63 -40.15
C ILE A 81 22.83 -1.23 -41.38
N ARG A 82 22.33 -2.35 -41.91
CA ARG A 82 22.85 -2.96 -43.14
C ARG A 82 22.74 -2.02 -44.34
N LEU A 83 21.65 -1.28 -44.48
CA LEU A 83 21.45 -0.31 -45.57
C LEU A 83 22.49 0.82 -45.48
N VAL A 84 22.73 1.36 -44.28
CA VAL A 84 23.77 2.39 -44.08
C VAL A 84 25.15 1.87 -44.46
N LYS A 85 25.48 0.63 -44.07
CA LYS A 85 26.78 0.01 -44.43
C LYS A 85 26.91 -0.22 -45.94
N ALA A 86 25.88 -0.75 -46.59
CA ALA A 86 25.88 -1.02 -48.04
C ALA A 86 25.90 0.26 -48.89
N GLY A 87 25.30 1.35 -48.39
CA GLY A 87 25.38 2.66 -49.04
C GLY A 87 26.79 3.22 -49.13
N ARG A 88 27.69 2.82 -48.21
CA ARG A 88 29.11 3.21 -48.24
C ARG A 88 29.92 2.47 -49.32
N THR A 89 29.44 1.32 -49.77
CA THR A 89 30.14 0.45 -50.74
C THR A 89 29.55 0.51 -52.16
N ARG A 90 28.63 1.45 -52.45
CA ARG A 90 27.94 1.63 -53.76
C ARG A 90 27.28 0.36 -54.31
N THR A 91 26.82 -0.53 -53.42
CA THR A 91 26.14 -1.78 -53.79
C THR A 91 24.65 -1.54 -54.05
N ASP A 92 24.04 -2.20 -55.04
CA ASP A 92 22.58 -2.14 -55.25
C ASP A 92 21.85 -2.69 -54.01
N CYS A 93 20.94 -1.87 -53.46
CA CYS A 93 20.21 -2.13 -52.24
C CYS A 93 18.70 -2.33 -52.47
N GLY A 94 18.24 -2.57 -53.71
CA GLY A 94 16.82 -2.67 -54.05
C GLY A 94 16.03 -3.67 -53.21
N ALA A 95 16.55 -4.90 -53.05
CA ALA A 95 15.90 -5.94 -52.23
C ALA A 95 15.84 -5.55 -50.73
N LEU A 96 16.88 -4.91 -50.22
CA LEU A 96 16.96 -4.47 -48.82
C LEU A 96 15.94 -3.35 -48.54
N LYS A 97 15.82 -2.38 -49.46
CA LYS A 97 14.81 -1.31 -49.39
C LYS A 97 13.38 -1.87 -49.41
N LYS A 98 13.09 -2.85 -50.27
CA LYS A 98 11.78 -3.53 -50.29
C LYS A 98 11.48 -4.23 -48.95
N LYS A 99 12.46 -4.92 -48.37
CA LYS A 99 12.30 -5.59 -47.07
C LYS A 99 12.06 -4.59 -45.94
N ILE A 100 12.79 -3.47 -45.92
CA ILE A 100 12.57 -2.36 -44.97
C ILE A 100 11.14 -1.83 -45.08
N ALA A 101 10.68 -1.52 -46.29
CA ALA A 101 9.32 -1.02 -46.52
C ALA A 101 8.24 -2.02 -46.05
N TRP A 102 8.47 -3.32 -46.23
CA TRP A 102 7.58 -4.37 -45.73
C TRP A 102 7.49 -4.35 -44.19
N TYR A 103 8.62 -4.27 -43.49
CA TYR A 103 8.64 -4.17 -42.02
C TYR A 103 8.01 -2.87 -41.52
N GLU A 104 8.24 -1.74 -42.19
CA GLU A 104 7.63 -0.46 -41.84
C GLU A 104 6.11 -0.50 -41.93
N ALA A 105 5.58 -1.04 -43.03
CA ALA A 105 4.13 -1.23 -43.21
C ALA A 105 3.55 -2.23 -42.19
N GLY A 106 4.27 -3.33 -41.90
CA GLY A 106 3.88 -4.32 -40.91
C GLY A 106 3.82 -3.74 -39.50
N LEU A 107 4.86 -3.02 -39.07
CA LEU A 107 4.94 -2.40 -37.75
C LEU A 107 3.87 -1.33 -37.54
N LEU A 108 3.57 -0.53 -38.56
CA LEU A 108 2.50 0.47 -38.51
C LEU A 108 1.13 -0.18 -38.24
N LYS A 109 0.85 -1.31 -38.91
CA LYS A 109 -0.36 -2.12 -38.64
C LYS A 109 -0.31 -2.77 -37.25
N MET A 110 0.84 -3.31 -36.85
CA MET A 110 0.97 -4.05 -35.59
C MET A 110 0.80 -3.17 -34.36
N ARG A 111 1.29 -1.93 -34.42
CA ARG A 111 1.26 -0.94 -33.33
C ARG A 111 -0.09 -0.26 -33.13
N LYS A 112 -0.95 -0.26 -34.15
CA LYS A 112 -2.25 0.42 -34.08
C LYS A 112 -3.12 -0.23 -32.99
N GLY A 113 -3.69 0.62 -32.14
CA GLY A 113 -4.56 0.20 -31.03
C GLY A 113 -3.86 -0.55 -29.91
N GLN A 114 -2.53 -0.51 -29.84
CA GLN A 114 -1.76 -1.19 -28.78
C GLN A 114 -1.41 -0.24 -27.65
N THR A 115 -1.40 -0.77 -26.42
CA THR A 115 -0.89 -0.08 -25.23
C THR A 115 0.48 -0.61 -24.87
N TYR A 116 1.43 0.29 -24.64
CA TYR A 116 2.78 -0.02 -24.18
C TYR A 116 3.02 0.68 -22.84
N PHE A 117 3.57 -0.06 -21.88
CA PHE A 117 3.95 0.45 -20.57
C PHE A 117 5.35 -0.03 -20.22
N ILE A 118 6.18 0.87 -19.69
CA ILE A 118 7.49 0.56 -19.15
C ILE A 118 7.72 1.39 -17.89
N ASN A 119 8.17 0.74 -16.83
CA ASN A 119 8.81 1.39 -15.69
C ASN A 119 10.31 1.13 -15.83
N ALA A 120 11.10 2.17 -16.06
CA ALA A 120 12.53 2.06 -16.28
C ALA A 120 13.27 2.99 -15.33
N SER A 121 14.37 2.50 -14.78
CA SER A 121 15.30 3.36 -14.05
C SER A 121 16.14 4.20 -15.01
N SER A 122 16.55 5.39 -14.58
CA SER A 122 17.58 6.20 -15.23
C SER A 122 18.89 5.43 -15.48
N PHE A 123 19.19 4.40 -14.68
CA PHE A 123 20.33 3.50 -14.91
C PHE A 123 20.27 2.78 -16.27
N THR A 124 19.09 2.59 -16.85
CA THR A 124 18.94 2.01 -18.21
C THR A 124 19.63 2.86 -19.28
N ASN A 125 19.80 4.16 -19.00
CA ASN A 125 20.43 5.12 -19.90
C ASN A 125 21.75 5.67 -19.35
N ILE A 126 22.43 4.89 -18.50
CA ILE A 126 23.62 5.34 -17.78
C ILE A 126 24.79 5.69 -18.71
N ASP A 127 24.88 5.07 -19.88
CA ASP A 127 25.92 5.37 -20.87
C ASP A 127 25.79 6.80 -21.42
N ILE A 128 24.58 7.36 -21.41
CA ILE A 128 24.30 8.74 -21.83
C ILE A 128 24.32 9.69 -20.62
N LEU A 129 23.64 9.32 -19.53
CA LEU A 129 23.52 10.16 -18.34
C LEU A 129 24.83 10.25 -17.55
N THR A 130 25.70 9.25 -17.67
CA THR A 130 26.94 9.01 -16.92
C THR A 130 26.73 8.62 -15.45
N PRO A 131 27.64 7.83 -14.86
CA PRO A 131 27.62 7.53 -13.42
C PRO A 131 27.68 8.76 -12.52
N GLU A 132 28.31 9.84 -12.98
CA GLU A 132 28.49 11.05 -12.18
C GLU A 132 27.18 11.83 -12.01
N TYR A 133 26.31 11.84 -13.01
CA TYR A 133 24.95 12.38 -12.87
C TYR A 133 24.19 11.71 -11.72
N VAL A 134 24.24 10.38 -11.66
CA VAL A 134 23.58 9.61 -10.61
C VAL A 134 24.16 9.91 -9.23
N ARG A 135 25.50 9.97 -9.11
CA ARG A 135 26.15 10.32 -7.84
C ARG A 135 25.76 11.72 -7.37
N ARG A 136 25.73 12.72 -8.26
CA ARG A 136 25.28 14.08 -7.91
C ARG A 136 23.86 14.10 -7.38
N LEU A 137 22.96 13.30 -7.97
CA LEU A 137 21.59 13.20 -7.47
C LEU A 137 21.53 12.54 -6.09
N LEU A 138 22.27 11.46 -5.88
CA LEU A 138 22.28 10.71 -4.63
C LEU A 138 22.95 11.47 -3.47
N ASP A 139 24.07 12.14 -3.75
CA ASP A 139 24.94 12.73 -2.72
C ASP A 139 24.54 14.17 -2.35
N GLY A 140 23.81 14.88 -3.22
CA GLY A 140 23.62 16.33 -3.04
C GLY A 140 22.34 16.96 -3.55
N ALA A 141 21.49 16.27 -4.34
CA ALA A 141 20.28 16.89 -4.90
C ALA A 141 18.97 16.29 -4.39
N LEU A 142 18.95 14.98 -4.13
CA LEU A 142 17.76 14.25 -3.70
C LEU A 142 18.06 13.50 -2.41
N GLU A 143 17.10 13.48 -1.50
CA GLU A 143 17.15 12.53 -0.40
C GLU A 143 16.90 11.11 -0.92
N LEU A 144 17.38 10.10 -0.19
CA LEU A 144 17.32 8.69 -0.62
C LEU A 144 15.91 8.26 -1.05
N HIS A 145 14.87 8.75 -0.37
CA HIS A 145 13.48 8.46 -0.73
C HIS A 145 13.12 8.96 -2.14
N ASP A 146 13.39 10.22 -2.43
CA ASP A 146 13.13 10.84 -3.74
C ASP A 146 14.02 10.25 -4.82
N PHE A 147 15.27 9.90 -4.49
CA PHE A 147 16.17 9.23 -5.40
C PHE A 147 15.62 7.86 -5.84
N LEU A 148 15.17 7.02 -4.89
CA LEU A 148 14.60 5.70 -5.21
C LEU A 148 13.33 5.82 -6.07
N LYS A 149 12.49 6.82 -5.79
CA LYS A 149 11.25 7.11 -6.53
C LYS A 149 11.55 7.62 -7.95
N SER A 150 12.30 8.71 -8.06
CA SER A 150 12.46 9.48 -9.30
C SER A 150 13.58 8.97 -10.22
N VAL A 151 14.64 8.36 -9.65
CA VAL A 151 15.80 7.88 -10.42
C VAL A 151 15.76 6.36 -10.62
N VAL A 152 15.41 5.61 -9.56
CA VAL A 152 15.36 4.14 -9.63
C VAL A 152 14.01 3.63 -10.14
N GLY A 153 12.93 4.42 -9.99
CA GLY A 153 11.58 4.00 -10.39
C GLY A 153 10.98 3.00 -9.40
N MET A 154 11.40 3.03 -8.13
CA MET A 154 10.82 2.21 -7.07
C MET A 154 9.55 2.86 -6.56
N ARG A 155 8.54 2.02 -6.24
CA ARG A 155 7.32 2.52 -5.59
C ARG A 155 7.68 3.15 -4.24
N PRO A 156 7.32 4.42 -4.02
CA PRO A 156 7.70 5.10 -2.80
C PRO A 156 6.97 4.51 -1.59
N GLY A 157 7.67 4.51 -0.46
CA GLY A 157 7.10 4.22 0.86
C GLY A 157 7.46 5.35 1.82
N LEU A 158 6.63 5.59 2.84
CA LEU A 158 6.80 6.77 3.70
C LEU A 158 8.19 6.82 4.35
N ARG A 159 8.81 8.01 4.36
CA ARG A 159 10.08 8.27 5.05
C ARG A 159 9.97 7.91 6.54
N ARG A 160 11.02 7.34 7.13
CA ARG A 160 10.95 6.79 8.51
C ARG A 160 10.71 7.86 9.58
N ASP A 161 11.31 9.03 9.42
CA ASP A 161 11.22 10.18 10.32
C ASP A 161 9.84 10.86 10.30
N THR A 162 9.04 10.65 9.25
CA THR A 162 7.67 11.17 9.15
C THR A 162 6.62 10.14 9.56
N ARG A 163 6.99 8.92 9.95
CA ARG A 163 6.07 7.86 10.39
C ARG A 163 5.50 8.15 11.77
N PHE A 164 4.25 7.77 11.98
CA PHE A 164 3.63 7.72 13.30
C PHE A 164 4.13 6.52 14.12
N TYR A 165 4.38 5.38 13.49
CA TYR A 165 4.93 4.18 14.14
C TYR A 165 6.42 4.01 13.83
N ILE A 166 7.27 4.87 14.43
CA ILE A 166 8.70 4.96 14.09
C ILE A 166 9.46 3.67 14.39
N ALA A 167 9.14 3.02 15.53
CA ALA A 167 9.80 1.80 15.96
C ALA A 167 9.41 0.54 15.15
N PHE A 168 8.40 0.62 14.28
CA PHE A 168 7.98 -0.53 13.47
C PHE A 168 9.01 -0.85 12.37
N GLY A 169 9.24 -2.15 12.12
CA GLY A 169 10.27 -2.63 11.20
C GLY A 169 10.28 -4.15 11.09
N GLU A 170 11.24 -4.71 10.33
CA GLU A 170 11.29 -6.14 9.97
C GLU A 170 11.23 -7.12 11.15
N ARG A 171 11.77 -6.74 12.33
CA ARG A 171 11.70 -7.58 13.54
C ARG A 171 10.28 -7.91 14.00
N HIS A 172 9.28 -7.13 13.57
CA HIS A 172 7.87 -7.32 13.92
C HIS A 172 7.12 -8.15 12.88
N LYS A 173 7.82 -8.68 11.87
CA LYS A 173 7.22 -9.40 10.76
C LYS A 173 7.70 -10.84 10.76
N TYR A 174 6.80 -11.77 10.46
CA TYR A 174 7.15 -13.16 10.16
C TYR A 174 6.56 -13.56 8.81
N THR A 175 7.27 -14.39 8.06
CA THR A 175 6.90 -14.81 6.69
C THR A 175 6.60 -16.30 6.60
N ASP A 176 6.85 -17.06 7.67
CA ASP A 176 6.63 -18.50 7.77
C ASP A 176 5.29 -18.87 8.41
N GLY A 177 4.31 -17.96 8.29
CA GLY A 177 2.95 -18.14 8.81
C GLY A 177 2.14 -19.21 8.07
N THR A 178 2.52 -19.52 6.84
CA THR A 178 2.01 -20.63 6.03
C THR A 178 3.17 -21.52 5.58
N ARG A 179 2.87 -22.73 5.10
CA ARG A 179 3.90 -23.73 4.82
C ARG A 179 4.83 -23.35 3.66
N TYR A 180 4.32 -22.70 2.61
CA TYR A 180 5.11 -22.32 1.44
C TYR A 180 5.17 -20.80 1.20
N GLY A 181 4.72 -20.00 2.18
CA GLY A 181 4.74 -18.53 2.12
C GLY A 181 3.64 -17.91 1.26
N GLU A 182 2.67 -18.70 0.83
CA GLU A 182 1.46 -18.30 0.13
C GLU A 182 0.42 -17.70 1.09
N PRO A 183 -0.46 -16.79 0.60
CA PRO A 183 -1.59 -16.33 1.41
C PRO A 183 -2.48 -17.50 1.83
N ALA A 184 -2.83 -17.54 3.12
CA ALA A 184 -3.74 -18.52 3.67
C ALA A 184 -5.13 -18.34 3.06
N GLU A 185 -5.73 -19.45 2.59
CA GLU A 185 -7.11 -19.52 2.12
C GLU A 185 -8.06 -19.85 3.27
N SER A 186 -7.58 -20.60 4.27
CA SER A 186 -8.32 -20.97 5.47
C SER A 186 -7.48 -20.84 6.74
N CYS A 187 -8.14 -20.86 7.89
CA CYS A 187 -7.46 -20.89 9.19
C CYS A 187 -6.59 -22.14 9.42
N LEU A 188 -6.77 -23.22 8.65
CA LEU A 188 -5.95 -24.43 8.74
C LEU A 188 -4.54 -24.22 8.18
N ASP A 189 -4.37 -23.24 7.30
CA ASP A 189 -3.09 -22.93 6.67
C ASP A 189 -2.18 -22.10 7.58
N LEU A 190 -2.74 -21.52 8.65
CA LEU A 190 -2.04 -20.68 9.60
C LEU A 190 -1.27 -21.52 10.62
N ARG A 191 0.03 -21.68 10.40
CA ARG A 191 0.95 -22.52 11.19
C ARG A 191 0.94 -22.22 12.68
N PHE A 192 0.85 -20.95 13.05
CA PHE A 192 0.97 -20.49 14.45
C PHE A 192 -0.38 -20.23 15.13
N LEU A 193 -1.50 -20.42 14.43
CA LEU A 193 -2.83 -20.25 15.02
C LEU A 193 -3.15 -21.43 15.92
N ARG A 194 -3.47 -21.16 17.19
CA ARG A 194 -3.95 -22.17 18.14
C ARG A 194 -5.46 -22.29 18.00
N ARG A 195 -5.90 -23.32 17.26
CA ARG A 195 -7.30 -23.49 16.86
C ARG A 195 -8.26 -23.81 18.01
N GLY A 196 -7.75 -24.39 19.10
CA GLY A 196 -8.52 -24.71 20.31
C GLY A 196 -8.54 -23.61 21.38
N GLU A 197 -8.10 -22.40 21.04
CA GLU A 197 -8.12 -21.25 21.94
C GLU A 197 -8.93 -20.09 21.32
N PRO A 198 -9.52 -19.19 22.14
CA PRO A 198 -10.18 -18.00 21.64
C PRO A 198 -9.24 -17.13 20.81
N ILE A 199 -9.81 -16.37 19.87
CA ILE A 199 -9.08 -15.40 19.08
C ILE A 199 -9.50 -13.97 19.44
N ASP A 200 -8.57 -13.04 19.30
CA ASP A 200 -8.81 -11.62 19.53
C ASP A 200 -8.95 -10.87 18.20
N GLY A 201 -9.92 -9.96 18.12
CA GLY A 201 -10.18 -9.14 16.95
C GLY A 201 -10.08 -7.65 17.25
N GLY A 202 -9.35 -6.87 16.45
CA GLY A 202 -9.38 -5.40 16.47
C GLY A 202 -10.18 -4.89 15.28
N VAL A 203 -11.16 -4.02 15.51
CA VAL A 203 -12.00 -3.50 14.42
C VAL A 203 -12.08 -1.97 14.39
N ASP A 204 -11.96 -1.41 13.20
CA ASP A 204 -12.25 -0.01 12.89
C ASP A 204 -13.44 0.08 11.91
N PHE A 205 -14.38 0.97 12.22
CA PHE A 205 -15.64 1.17 11.48
C PHE A 205 -15.60 2.48 10.66
N GLY A 206 -14.44 2.83 10.10
CA GLY A 206 -14.28 4.02 9.28
C GLY A 206 -15.00 3.93 7.92
N ASN A 207 -14.51 4.69 6.95
CA ASN A 207 -14.92 4.61 5.55
C ASN A 207 -14.52 3.30 4.83
N GLN A 208 -13.76 2.46 5.52
CA GLN A 208 -13.49 1.06 5.25
C GLN A 208 -13.70 0.31 6.55
N LEU A 209 -14.42 -0.81 6.51
CA LEU A 209 -14.47 -1.72 7.66
C LEU A 209 -13.17 -2.53 7.69
N SER A 210 -12.46 -2.51 8.81
CA SER A 210 -11.15 -3.16 8.94
C SER A 210 -11.14 -4.04 10.16
N LEU A 211 -10.91 -5.34 10.00
CA LEU A 211 -10.82 -6.32 11.09
C LEU A 211 -9.44 -6.99 11.06
N ILE A 212 -8.76 -6.99 12.20
CA ILE A 212 -7.47 -7.68 12.38
C ILE A 212 -7.67 -8.77 13.40
N VAL A 213 -7.20 -9.97 13.11
CA VAL A 213 -7.25 -11.12 14.03
C VAL A 213 -5.85 -11.45 14.50
N GLY A 214 -5.72 -11.65 15.80
CA GLY A 214 -4.49 -12.13 16.44
C GLY A 214 -4.76 -13.00 17.65
N GLN A 215 -3.68 -13.53 18.21
CA GLN A 215 -3.72 -14.43 19.36
C GLN A 215 -2.45 -14.26 20.20
N GLN A 216 -2.60 -14.41 21.52
CA GLN A 216 -1.47 -14.49 22.43
C GLN A 216 -0.79 -15.86 22.28
N ASP A 217 0.54 -15.86 22.13
CA ASP A 217 1.37 -17.06 21.98
C ASP A 217 2.54 -16.99 22.97
N GLY A 218 2.28 -17.36 24.23
CA GLY A 218 3.26 -17.21 25.31
C GLY A 218 3.63 -15.73 25.52
N PRO A 219 4.92 -15.32 25.44
CA PRO A 219 5.32 -13.91 25.51
C PRO A 219 5.06 -13.14 24.21
N LEU A 220 4.74 -13.83 23.11
CA LEU A 220 4.50 -13.23 21.81
C LEU A 220 3.03 -12.87 21.67
N TYR A 221 2.74 -11.85 20.88
CA TYR A 221 1.40 -11.60 20.38
C TYR A 221 1.43 -11.60 18.85
N ARG A 222 0.74 -12.56 18.24
CA ARG A 222 0.78 -12.79 16.80
C ARG A 222 -0.47 -12.26 16.13
N LEU A 223 -0.30 -11.44 15.10
CA LEU A 223 -1.36 -11.13 14.15
C LEU A 223 -1.30 -12.16 13.03
N HIS A 224 -2.44 -12.77 12.73
CA HIS A 224 -2.52 -13.91 11.82
C HIS A 224 -3.22 -13.58 10.51
N LYS A 225 -4.25 -12.72 10.55
CA LYS A 225 -5.05 -12.39 9.37
C LYS A 225 -5.69 -11.03 9.53
N ASN A 226 -5.88 -10.32 8.43
CA ASN A 226 -6.80 -9.19 8.39
C ASN A 226 -7.86 -9.34 7.32
N PHE A 227 -9.02 -8.73 7.55
CA PHE A 227 -10.15 -8.67 6.63
C PHE A 227 -10.56 -7.21 6.45
N TYR A 228 -11.12 -6.88 5.30
CA TYR A 228 -11.72 -5.58 5.07
C TYR A 228 -12.96 -5.68 4.19
N GLU A 229 -13.80 -4.66 4.29
CA GLU A 229 -14.93 -4.48 3.41
C GLU A 229 -15.05 -3.00 2.99
N LEU A 230 -15.37 -2.78 1.72
CA LEU A 230 -15.50 -1.45 1.11
C LEU A 230 -16.96 -1.23 0.68
N PRO A 231 -17.46 0.02 0.67
CA PRO A 231 -18.78 0.30 0.12
C PRO A 231 -18.92 -0.21 -1.33
N PRO A 232 -20.07 -0.81 -1.72
CA PRO A 232 -21.33 -0.90 -0.96
C PRO A 232 -21.43 -2.06 0.04
N GLY A 233 -20.40 -2.92 0.17
CA GLY A 233 -20.38 -3.99 1.17
C GLY A 233 -20.32 -3.46 2.60
N TRP A 234 -20.75 -4.28 3.56
CA TRP A 234 -20.90 -3.88 4.96
C TRP A 234 -20.64 -5.02 5.95
N PHE A 235 -21.25 -4.98 7.15
CA PHE A 235 -21.00 -5.93 8.24
C PHE A 235 -21.23 -7.40 7.86
N ARG A 236 -22.27 -7.70 7.06
CA ARG A 236 -22.59 -9.07 6.63
C ARG A 236 -21.46 -9.65 5.80
N GLN A 237 -21.01 -8.93 4.77
CA GLN A 237 -19.93 -9.38 3.89
C GLN A 237 -18.61 -9.56 4.66
N LEU A 238 -18.28 -8.62 5.56
CA LEU A 238 -17.10 -8.77 6.42
C LEU A 238 -17.21 -9.99 7.34
N ALA A 239 -18.38 -10.23 7.92
CA ALA A 239 -18.63 -11.40 8.75
C ALA A 239 -18.56 -12.71 7.95
N ASP A 240 -19.07 -12.74 6.72
CA ASP A 240 -19.01 -13.93 5.85
C ASP A 240 -17.57 -14.28 5.48
N GLN A 241 -16.72 -13.28 5.19
CA GLN A 241 -15.29 -13.49 4.98
C GLN A 241 -14.63 -14.12 6.22
N PHE A 242 -14.94 -13.60 7.41
CA PHE A 242 -14.44 -14.14 8.68
C PHE A 242 -14.92 -15.57 8.93
N LEU A 243 -16.22 -15.83 8.77
CA LEU A 243 -16.84 -17.13 9.00
C LEU A 243 -16.31 -18.19 8.03
N ALA A 244 -16.16 -17.86 6.75
CA ALA A 244 -15.61 -18.75 5.75
C ALA A 244 -14.15 -19.10 6.07
N PHE A 245 -13.33 -18.11 6.43
CA PHE A 245 -11.92 -18.33 6.73
C PHE A 245 -11.72 -19.17 8.01
N PHE A 246 -12.50 -18.89 9.06
CA PHE A 246 -12.43 -19.60 10.33
C PHE A 246 -13.45 -20.74 10.48
N LEU A 247 -13.94 -21.30 9.37
CA LEU A 247 -14.92 -22.38 9.37
C LEU A 247 -14.45 -23.57 10.23
N ASN A 248 -13.18 -23.96 10.12
CA ASN A 248 -12.57 -25.09 10.80
C ASN A 248 -11.81 -24.73 12.10
N HIS A 249 -11.99 -23.51 12.62
CA HIS A 249 -11.46 -23.13 13.93
C HIS A 249 -12.24 -23.85 15.03
N GLU A 250 -11.58 -24.44 16.02
CA GLU A 250 -12.22 -25.36 16.98
C GLU A 250 -12.95 -24.57 18.07
N GLU A 251 -12.31 -23.55 18.64
CA GLU A 251 -12.88 -22.70 19.69
C GLU A 251 -13.57 -21.47 19.10
N LYS A 252 -14.90 -21.46 19.05
CA LYS A 252 -15.70 -20.42 18.37
C LYS A 252 -15.92 -19.17 19.25
N GLU A 253 -14.86 -18.68 19.89
CA GLU A 253 -14.90 -17.46 20.70
C GLU A 253 -14.04 -16.34 20.09
N LEU A 254 -14.64 -15.16 19.89
CA LEU A 254 -13.97 -13.97 19.38
C LEU A 254 -14.06 -12.80 20.39
N ASN A 255 -12.92 -12.36 20.89
CA ASN A 255 -12.79 -11.21 21.77
C ASN A 255 -12.54 -9.93 20.94
N LEU A 256 -13.57 -9.11 20.75
CA LEU A 256 -13.57 -7.98 19.82
C LEU A 256 -13.33 -6.63 20.52
N TYR A 257 -12.29 -5.92 20.07
CA TYR A 257 -11.84 -4.60 20.54
C TYR A 257 -12.13 -3.54 19.47
N TYR A 258 -12.69 -2.39 19.88
CA TYR A 258 -13.19 -1.36 18.96
C TYR A 258 -13.20 0.04 19.60
N ASP A 259 -13.43 1.08 18.79
CA ASP A 259 -13.53 2.47 19.26
C ASP A 259 -14.85 2.78 19.97
N ARG A 260 -14.78 3.58 21.03
CA ARG A 260 -15.95 4.05 21.81
C ARG A 260 -16.16 5.57 21.78
N ALA A 261 -15.30 6.37 21.14
CA ALA A 261 -15.23 7.84 21.31
C ALA A 261 -16.57 8.62 21.50
N GLY A 262 -16.56 9.58 22.45
CA GLY A 262 -17.68 9.99 23.30
C GLY A 262 -18.75 10.98 22.81
N ASN A 263 -19.82 11.02 23.62
CA ASN A 263 -21.02 11.86 23.74
C ASN A 263 -22.03 11.99 22.59
N ASN A 264 -21.66 11.81 21.32
CA ASN A 264 -22.68 11.67 20.24
C ASN A 264 -22.44 10.47 19.33
N PHE A 265 -21.18 10.02 19.19
CA PHE A 265 -20.82 8.87 18.36
C PHE A 265 -20.74 7.54 19.12
N GLU A 266 -20.77 7.59 20.45
CA GLU A 266 -20.67 6.40 21.30
C GLU A 266 -21.82 5.43 21.03
N LYS A 267 -23.05 5.92 20.93
CA LYS A 267 -24.22 5.09 20.59
C LYS A 267 -24.10 4.49 19.18
N GLN A 268 -23.61 5.25 18.21
CA GLN A 268 -23.51 4.81 16.81
C GLN A 268 -22.41 3.75 16.63
N LYS A 269 -21.24 3.93 17.25
CA LYS A 269 -20.13 2.96 17.20
C LYS A 269 -20.43 1.70 18.00
N GLU A 270 -21.09 1.83 19.15
CA GLU A 270 -21.56 0.66 19.90
C GLU A 270 -22.60 -0.13 19.08
N ASP A 271 -23.49 0.55 18.37
CA ASP A 271 -24.43 -0.09 17.44
C ASP A 271 -23.71 -0.83 16.29
N TYR A 272 -22.65 -0.25 15.72
CA TYR A 272 -21.83 -0.93 14.70
C TYR A 272 -21.13 -2.18 15.22
N ALA A 273 -20.55 -2.12 16.43
CA ALA A 273 -19.94 -3.29 17.07
C ALA A 273 -20.98 -4.38 17.35
N ARG A 274 -22.19 -4.02 17.79
CA ARG A 274 -23.30 -4.97 17.98
C ARG A 274 -23.77 -5.58 16.67
N LYS A 275 -23.86 -4.80 15.60
CA LYS A 275 -24.25 -5.30 14.27
C LYS A 275 -23.22 -6.27 13.70
N LEU A 276 -21.92 -5.99 13.83
CA LEU A 276 -20.88 -6.92 13.41
C LEU A 276 -20.89 -8.20 14.28
N LYS A 277 -21.04 -8.06 15.61
CA LYS A 277 -21.24 -9.22 16.50
C LYS A 277 -22.41 -10.07 16.03
N GLN A 278 -23.58 -9.47 15.80
CA GLN A 278 -24.76 -10.20 15.34
C GLN A 278 -24.52 -10.90 14.00
N ALA A 279 -23.85 -10.25 13.05
CA ALA A 279 -23.51 -10.85 11.77
C ALA A 279 -22.52 -12.02 11.89
N ILE A 280 -21.62 -12.01 12.88
CA ILE A 280 -20.73 -13.15 13.12
C ILE A 280 -21.46 -14.28 13.83
N GLU A 281 -22.34 -14.00 14.79
CA GLU A 281 -23.06 -15.02 15.57
C GLU A 281 -24.24 -15.67 14.83
N ILE A 282 -24.79 -14.97 13.83
CA ILE A 282 -25.92 -15.41 13.01
C ILE A 282 -25.58 -15.15 11.55
N ASP A 283 -25.66 -16.16 10.69
CA ASP A 283 -25.35 -16.06 9.26
C ASP A 283 -26.44 -15.30 8.45
N GLY A 284 -26.26 -15.21 7.13
CA GLY A 284 -27.20 -14.53 6.24
C GLY A 284 -28.59 -15.19 6.15
N ASP A 285 -28.68 -16.47 6.48
CA ASP A 285 -29.92 -17.26 6.44
C ASP A 285 -30.64 -17.27 7.79
N GLY A 286 -30.04 -16.64 8.82
CA GLY A 286 -30.60 -16.56 10.16
C GLY A 286 -30.19 -17.72 11.09
N ASN A 287 -29.27 -18.58 10.67
CA ASN A 287 -28.80 -19.70 11.48
C ASN A 287 -27.66 -19.28 12.41
N ARG A 288 -27.58 -19.94 13.57
CA ARG A 288 -26.49 -19.74 14.53
C ARG A 288 -25.20 -20.33 13.95
N THR A 289 -24.15 -19.54 13.89
CA THR A 289 -22.85 -19.94 13.32
C THR A 289 -21.99 -20.76 14.30
N GLY A 290 -22.40 -20.81 15.57
CA GLY A 290 -21.62 -21.37 16.67
C GLY A 290 -20.64 -20.37 17.31
N TRP A 291 -20.41 -19.20 16.70
CA TRP A 291 -19.55 -18.17 17.28
C TRP A 291 -20.20 -17.42 18.44
N ILE A 292 -19.36 -17.07 19.42
CA ILE A 292 -19.66 -16.14 20.50
C ILE A 292 -18.68 -14.97 20.41
N VAL A 293 -19.21 -13.75 20.32
CA VAL A 293 -18.39 -12.53 20.20
C VAL A 293 -18.46 -11.71 21.50
N ASN A 294 -17.33 -11.55 22.17
CA ASN A 294 -17.22 -10.76 23.39
C ASN A 294 -16.79 -9.32 23.05
N LEU A 295 -17.61 -8.33 23.40
CA LEU A 295 -17.28 -6.92 23.17
C LEU A 295 -16.40 -6.38 24.31
N MET A 296 -15.08 -6.33 24.07
CA MET A 296 -14.05 -6.11 25.09
C MET A 296 -13.84 -4.63 25.45
N SER A 297 -14.23 -3.70 24.57
CA SER A 297 -14.02 -2.26 24.79
C SER A 297 -15.13 -1.57 25.61
N ARG A 298 -16.08 -2.33 26.16
CA ARG A 298 -17.11 -1.78 27.06
C ARG A 298 -16.44 -1.22 28.31
N LYS A 299 -16.77 0.03 28.69
CA LYS A 299 -16.15 0.77 29.81
C LYS A 299 -14.69 1.20 29.59
N GLN A 300 -14.11 0.99 28.42
CA GLN A 300 -12.77 1.50 28.10
C GLN A 300 -12.81 3.03 27.89
N SER A 301 -11.79 3.73 28.39
CA SER A 301 -11.59 5.16 28.16
C SER A 301 -11.11 5.43 26.75
N ASN A 302 -11.47 6.61 26.22
CA ASN A 302 -11.00 7.07 24.91
C ASN A 302 -9.46 7.04 24.84
N ILE A 303 -8.92 6.55 23.72
CA ILE A 303 -7.50 6.51 23.45
C ILE A 303 -7.13 7.81 22.73
N ARG A 304 -6.30 8.63 23.36
CA ARG A 304 -5.79 9.85 22.73
C ARG A 304 -4.66 9.50 21.76
N GLN A 305 -4.43 10.34 20.75
CA GLN A 305 -3.39 10.08 19.75
C GLN A 305 -1.96 10.20 20.30
N ASP A 306 -1.73 11.07 21.28
CA ASP A 306 -0.44 11.12 21.98
C ASP A 306 -0.22 9.86 22.84
N GLU A 307 -1.26 9.40 23.54
CA GLU A 307 -1.19 8.13 24.28
C GLU A 307 -0.94 6.93 23.36
N GLU A 308 -1.54 6.94 22.16
CA GLU A 308 -1.29 5.92 21.12
C GLU A 308 0.17 5.94 20.67
N TYR A 309 0.71 7.12 20.36
CA TYR A 309 2.09 7.27 19.91
C TYR A 309 3.08 6.73 20.95
N ASP A 310 2.95 7.16 22.20
CA ASP A 310 3.86 6.76 23.29
C ASP A 310 3.74 5.25 23.60
N PHE A 311 2.51 4.72 23.64
CA PHE A 311 2.26 3.30 23.89
C PHE A 311 2.88 2.43 22.80
N MET A 312 2.69 2.80 21.54
CA MET A 312 3.15 2.02 20.40
C MET A 312 4.67 2.05 20.27
N GLN A 313 5.29 3.18 20.60
CA GLN A 313 6.75 3.28 20.69
C GLN A 313 7.30 2.30 21.74
N GLU A 314 6.70 2.25 22.94
CA GLU A 314 7.11 1.31 23.99
C GLU A 314 6.90 -0.16 23.56
N LEU A 315 5.71 -0.49 23.04
CA LEU A 315 5.37 -1.84 22.56
C LEU A 315 6.34 -2.33 21.48
N MET A 316 6.62 -1.50 20.48
CA MET A 316 7.43 -1.88 19.32
C MET A 316 8.93 -1.76 19.60
N THR A 317 9.36 -1.03 20.62
CA THR A 317 10.78 -1.06 21.03
C THR A 317 11.13 -2.43 21.60
N GLY A 318 10.21 -3.03 22.36
CA GLY A 318 10.33 -4.39 22.89
C GLY A 318 11.08 -4.50 24.21
N ASP A 319 11.48 -3.38 24.82
CA ASP A 319 12.27 -3.33 26.07
C ASP A 319 11.41 -3.55 27.34
N ASN A 320 10.09 -3.72 27.20
CA ASN A 320 9.17 -3.80 28.32
C ASN A 320 8.57 -5.19 28.45
N ASP A 321 9.13 -6.00 29.35
CA ASP A 321 8.70 -7.39 29.61
C ASP A 321 7.22 -7.53 30.04
N ALA A 322 6.58 -6.44 30.45
CA ALA A 322 5.15 -6.44 30.79
C ALA A 322 4.24 -6.34 29.56
N LEU A 323 4.80 -6.11 28.37
CA LEU A 323 4.12 -6.08 27.08
C LEU A 323 4.55 -7.29 26.25
N PRO A 324 3.66 -7.83 25.40
CA PRO A 324 4.05 -8.93 24.53
C PRO A 324 4.99 -8.44 23.43
N THR A 325 5.84 -9.34 22.94
CA THR A 325 6.60 -9.11 21.70
C THR A 325 5.66 -9.23 20.51
N LEU A 326 5.52 -8.14 19.75
CA LEU A 326 4.63 -8.07 18.59
C LEU A 326 5.23 -8.79 17.37
N LEU A 327 4.44 -9.68 16.75
CA LEU A 327 4.74 -10.30 15.47
C LEU A 327 3.52 -10.27 14.55
N ILE A 328 3.71 -9.86 13.29
CA ILE A 328 2.66 -9.69 12.29
C ILE A 328 2.97 -10.55 11.07
N ASP A 329 2.00 -11.32 10.61
CA ASP A 329 2.14 -12.14 9.40
C ASP A 329 2.33 -11.24 8.18
N ALA A 330 3.51 -11.28 7.56
CA ALA A 330 3.85 -10.45 6.42
C ALA A 330 3.03 -10.74 5.17
N VAL A 331 2.52 -11.96 5.06
CA VAL A 331 1.78 -12.46 3.91
C VAL A 331 0.28 -12.25 4.10
N ASN A 332 -0.23 -12.56 5.30
CA ASN A 332 -1.66 -12.55 5.61
C ASN A 332 -2.16 -11.22 6.21
N CYS A 333 -1.26 -10.32 6.60
CA CYS A 333 -1.58 -9.01 7.15
C CYS A 333 -0.93 -7.85 6.36
N ARG A 334 -0.85 -7.98 5.03
CA ARG A 334 -0.20 -6.99 4.15
C ARG A 334 -0.80 -5.60 4.27
N GLU A 335 -2.12 -5.50 4.36
CA GLU A 335 -2.86 -4.25 4.52
C GLU A 335 -2.56 -3.61 5.88
N THR A 336 -2.52 -4.41 6.95
CA THR A 336 -2.16 -3.94 8.29
C THR A 336 -0.73 -3.39 8.32
N ILE A 337 0.23 -4.13 7.78
CA ILE A 337 1.63 -3.68 7.69
C ILE A 337 1.71 -2.39 6.89
N SER A 338 1.07 -2.34 5.72
CA SER A 338 1.08 -1.16 4.87
C SER A 338 0.49 0.05 5.59
N SER A 339 -0.60 -0.12 6.34
CA SER A 339 -1.24 0.95 7.11
C SER A 339 -0.36 1.47 8.24
N ILE A 340 0.38 0.59 8.94
CA ILE A 340 1.32 0.97 10.00
C ILE A 340 2.54 1.70 9.39
N GLU A 341 3.13 1.16 8.32
CA GLU A 341 4.33 1.73 7.70
C GLU A 341 4.09 3.07 6.99
N LYS A 342 2.87 3.30 6.50
CA LYS A 342 2.49 4.49 5.74
C LYS A 342 1.71 5.53 6.54
N ALA A 343 1.50 5.30 7.83
CA ALA A 343 0.83 6.27 8.70
C ALA A 343 1.75 7.48 8.95
N PRO A 344 1.40 8.69 8.48
CA PRO A 344 2.22 9.88 8.72
C PRO A 344 1.94 10.47 10.10
N ALA A 345 2.97 11.02 10.73
CA ALA A 345 2.88 11.84 11.92
C ALA A 345 2.74 13.32 11.56
N GLY A 346 1.96 14.04 12.34
CA GLY A 346 1.90 15.50 12.35
C GLY A 346 2.15 16.01 13.77
N ILE A 347 2.53 17.28 13.88
CA ILE A 347 2.79 17.93 15.16
C ILE A 347 1.76 19.05 15.34
N ARG A 348 1.12 19.08 16.50
CA ARG A 348 0.30 20.22 16.97
C ARG A 348 0.79 20.65 18.34
N TYR A 349 0.68 21.93 18.63
CA TYR A 349 0.99 22.48 19.94
C TYR A 349 -0.30 22.80 20.67
N LYS A 350 -0.39 22.37 21.93
CA LYS A 350 -1.42 22.80 22.87
C LYS A 350 -0.74 23.57 24.00
N GLY A 351 -0.65 24.88 23.85
CA GLY A 351 0.25 25.71 24.67
C GLY A 351 1.70 25.34 24.38
N GLN A 352 2.48 25.03 25.42
CA GLN A 352 3.87 24.57 25.28
C GLN A 352 4.00 23.06 25.02
N GLN A 353 2.90 22.29 25.12
CA GLN A 353 2.97 20.84 24.94
C GLN A 353 2.93 20.47 23.45
N LYS A 354 3.97 19.78 22.99
CA LYS A 354 4.04 19.13 21.68
C LYS A 354 3.18 17.87 21.69
N ILE A 355 2.20 17.79 20.79
CA ILE A 355 1.32 16.63 20.62
C ILE A 355 1.57 16.06 19.23
N ILE A 356 2.02 14.82 19.18
CA ILE A 356 2.15 14.06 17.95
C ILE A 356 0.80 13.42 17.64
N TYR A 357 0.38 13.49 16.39
CA TYR A 357 -0.92 13.02 15.95
C TYR A 357 -0.79 12.30 14.59
N LYS A 358 -1.64 11.30 14.35
CA LYS A 358 -1.67 10.54 13.10
C LYS A 358 -2.42 11.34 12.03
N VAL A 359 -1.79 11.55 10.88
CA VAL A 359 -2.35 12.32 9.76
C VAL A 359 -3.22 11.42 8.89
N LYS A 360 -4.52 11.65 8.89
CA LYS A 360 -5.52 10.81 8.22
C LYS A 360 -5.95 11.30 6.83
N LYS A 361 -5.07 11.97 6.10
CA LYS A 361 -5.42 12.52 4.76
C LYS A 361 -5.71 11.41 3.74
N SER A 362 -5.03 10.27 3.85
CA SER A 362 -5.19 9.13 2.94
C SER A 362 -6.54 8.42 3.08
N GLU A 363 -7.31 8.67 4.15
CA GLU A 363 -8.69 8.19 4.27
C GLU A 363 -9.62 8.90 3.26
N LYS A 364 -9.19 9.96 2.57
CA LYS A 364 -9.98 10.61 1.49
C LYS A 364 -9.74 10.01 0.10
N LEU A 365 -8.87 9.00 -0.01
CA LEU A 365 -8.61 8.32 -1.28
C LEU A 365 -9.83 7.52 -1.76
N GLU A 366 -9.80 7.15 -3.04
CA GLU A 366 -10.83 6.27 -3.60
C GLU A 366 -10.94 4.95 -2.82
N PRO A 367 -12.15 4.40 -2.62
CA PRO A 367 -12.36 3.22 -1.77
C PRO A 367 -11.41 2.06 -2.06
N LYS A 368 -11.16 1.75 -3.34
CA LYS A 368 -10.29 0.65 -3.77
C LYS A 368 -8.83 0.78 -3.33
N LYS A 369 -8.39 1.99 -3.00
CA LYS A 369 -7.02 2.28 -2.55
C LYS A 369 -6.87 2.24 -1.03
N LEU A 370 -7.97 2.36 -0.30
CA LEU A 370 -7.96 2.44 1.16
C LEU A 370 -7.24 1.26 1.81
N PRO A 371 -7.47 -0.02 1.44
CA PRO A 371 -6.89 -1.13 2.19
C PRO A 371 -5.36 -1.09 2.28
N MET A 372 -4.72 -0.59 1.22
CA MET A 372 -3.26 -0.52 1.14
C MET A 372 -2.68 0.86 1.50
N LEU A 373 -3.43 1.95 1.45
CA LEU A 373 -2.87 3.31 1.55
C LEU A 373 -3.43 4.13 2.71
N SER A 374 -4.53 3.70 3.34
CA SER A 374 -5.16 4.46 4.42
C SER A 374 -4.63 4.08 5.81
N THR A 375 -5.02 4.87 6.80
CA THR A 375 -4.74 4.62 8.23
C THR A 375 -5.76 3.70 8.92
N ASN A 376 -6.76 3.17 8.21
CA ASN A 376 -7.87 2.41 8.82
C ASN A 376 -7.40 1.16 9.59
N PHE A 377 -6.51 0.35 9.00
CA PHE A 377 -5.99 -0.83 9.69
C PHE A 377 -5.10 -0.47 10.89
N SER A 378 -4.34 0.62 10.83
CA SER A 378 -3.57 1.10 11.98
C SER A 378 -4.47 1.49 13.16
N ASP A 379 -5.71 1.94 12.91
CA ASP A 379 -6.69 2.18 13.97
C ASP A 379 -7.30 0.89 14.53
N ALA A 380 -7.63 -0.08 13.67
CA ALA A 380 -8.04 -1.42 14.13
C ALA A 380 -6.94 -2.06 14.99
N PHE A 381 -5.68 -1.91 14.58
CA PHE A 381 -4.50 -2.37 15.29
C PHE A 381 -4.35 -1.69 16.66
N LYS A 382 -4.54 -0.37 16.71
CA LYS A 382 -4.59 0.39 17.96
C LYS A 382 -5.59 -0.18 18.95
N TYR A 383 -6.83 -0.46 18.53
CA TYR A 383 -7.84 -1.00 19.45
C TYR A 383 -7.46 -2.40 19.95
N LEU A 384 -6.87 -3.23 19.08
CA LEU A 384 -6.41 -4.56 19.45
C LEU A 384 -5.26 -4.52 20.48
N MET A 385 -4.32 -3.59 20.31
CA MET A 385 -3.10 -3.52 21.13
C MET A 385 -3.28 -2.69 22.40
N MET A 386 -4.06 -1.63 22.39
CA MET A 386 -4.18 -0.74 23.55
C MET A 386 -5.23 -1.23 24.55
N ARG A 387 -5.08 -2.47 24.99
CA ARG A 387 -5.96 -3.14 25.96
C ARG A 387 -5.79 -2.53 27.36
N GLY A 388 -6.85 -2.58 28.16
CA GLY A 388 -6.81 -2.06 29.53
C GLY A 388 -5.67 -2.63 30.38
N ALA A 389 -5.35 -3.92 30.24
CA ALA A 389 -4.25 -4.57 30.94
C ALA A 389 -2.88 -3.99 30.55
N TRP A 390 -2.58 -3.92 29.25
CA TRP A 390 -1.30 -3.42 28.74
C TRP A 390 -1.13 -1.92 28.95
N ARG A 391 -2.20 -1.12 28.82
CA ARG A 391 -2.16 0.32 29.15
C ARG A 391 -1.82 0.56 30.63
N ARG A 392 -2.33 -0.28 31.54
CA ARG A 392 -1.98 -0.19 32.99
C ARG A 392 -0.51 -0.55 33.24
N ALA A 393 0.03 -1.53 32.52
CA ALA A 393 1.43 -1.94 32.65
C ALA A 393 2.41 -0.78 32.35
N ILE A 394 2.08 0.10 31.40
CA ILE A 394 2.91 1.27 31.07
C ILE A 394 2.70 2.41 32.10
N ARG A 395 1.45 2.68 32.51
CA ARG A 395 1.14 3.76 33.47
C ARG A 395 1.78 3.55 34.85
N GLY A 396 2.04 2.31 35.25
CA GLY A 396 2.76 2.00 36.51
C GLY A 396 4.22 2.46 36.52
N LYS A 397 4.86 2.63 35.35
CA LYS A 397 6.26 3.09 35.22
C LYS A 397 6.38 4.62 35.04
N SER A 398 5.33 5.30 34.59
CA SER A 398 5.34 6.76 34.29
C SER A 398 5.38 7.69 35.52
N GLY A 399 5.46 7.16 36.75
CA GLY A 399 5.74 7.96 37.96
C GLY A 399 7.17 8.53 38.01
N ARG A 400 8.07 8.08 37.12
CA ARG A 400 9.35 8.72 36.84
C ARG A 400 9.23 9.49 35.53
N SER A 401 9.24 10.82 35.62
CA SER A 401 9.39 11.75 34.50
C SER A 401 10.44 11.24 33.50
N ARG A 402 10.02 10.79 32.33
CA ARG A 402 10.85 10.72 31.13
C ARG A 402 10.45 11.93 30.29
N SER A 403 11.27 12.97 30.32
CA SER A 403 11.34 13.92 29.21
C SER A 403 11.45 13.12 27.92
N GLY A 404 10.54 13.31 26.97
CA GLY A 404 10.55 12.61 25.70
C GLY A 404 11.95 12.68 25.07
N PRO A 405 12.42 11.61 24.41
CA PRO A 405 13.76 11.60 23.86
C PRO A 405 13.91 12.75 22.84
N TYR A 406 14.89 13.61 23.07
CA TYR A 406 15.40 14.52 22.06
C TYR A 406 15.87 13.64 20.89
N MET A 407 15.28 13.84 19.72
CA MET A 407 15.77 13.28 18.46
C MET A 407 16.70 14.34 17.88
N PRO A 408 18.03 14.13 17.83
CA PRO A 408 18.93 15.02 17.11
C PRO A 408 18.50 15.05 15.64
N GLY A 409 18.43 16.25 15.06
CA GLY A 409 18.38 16.37 13.60
C GLY A 409 19.71 15.93 13.00
N LEU A 410 19.75 15.57 11.72
CA LEU A 410 21.01 15.27 11.04
C LEU A 410 22.03 16.42 11.11
N ASP A 411 21.57 17.64 11.40
CA ASP A 411 22.41 18.83 11.58
C ASP A 411 23.24 18.80 12.88
N ASP A 412 22.90 17.95 13.85
CA ASP A 412 23.63 17.83 15.13
C ASP A 412 24.84 16.87 15.04
N LEU A 413 25.10 16.28 13.87
CA LEU A 413 26.20 15.32 13.64
C LEU A 413 27.40 15.90 12.86
N THR A 414 27.39 17.20 12.55
CA THR A 414 28.51 17.87 11.83
C THR A 414 29.28 18.87 12.69
N GLY A 415 29.12 18.83 14.01
CA GLY A 415 29.94 19.59 14.95
C GLY A 415 31.09 18.78 15.54
N GLY A 416 32.21 18.69 14.80
CA GLY A 416 33.47 18.12 15.25
C GLY A 416 34.64 18.64 14.43
#